data_AF-A0A0D7QJ04-F1
#
_entry.id   AF-A0A0D7QJ04-F1
#
_cell.length_a   1.000
_cell.length_b   1.000
_cell.length_c   1.000
_cell.angle_alpha   90.00
_cell.angle_beta   90.00
_cell.angle_gamma   90.00
#
_symmetry.space_group_name_H-M   'P 1'
#
loop_
_entity.id
_entity.type
_entity.pdbx_description
1 polymer ?
#
loop_
_entity_poly.entity_id
_entity_poly.type
_entity_poly.pdbx_seq_one_letter_code
_entity_poly.pdbx_strand_id
1 'polypeptide(L)'
;MTEDDPTDEISEIEDRIEALAEISERCRKIILASKTAIGGGFALLFITLLGWLGASEVVALGSIALIIGGIVSLGSNVGTLQQTEAAVSAAEARRSDLISRIDLRVVHDAPMKLI
;
A
#
# COMPACT_ATOMS: atom_id res chain seq x y z
N MET A 1 -15.82 -34.22 -3.70
CA MET A 1 -14.70 -33.65 -2.93
C MET A 1 -13.50 -33.77 -3.85
N THR A 2 -13.35 -32.81 -4.75
CA THR A 2 -12.19 -32.75 -5.65
C THR A 2 -11.02 -32.31 -4.77
N GLU A 3 -9.93 -33.07 -4.78
CA GLU A 3 -8.65 -32.58 -4.25
C GLU A 3 -8.42 -31.18 -4.83
N ASP A 4 -8.25 -30.20 -3.95
CA ASP A 4 -7.97 -28.81 -4.33
C ASP A 4 -6.72 -28.87 -5.22
N ASP A 5 -6.88 -28.57 -6.51
CA ASP A 5 -5.75 -28.61 -7.43
C ASP A 5 -4.76 -27.55 -6.93
N PRO A 6 -3.48 -27.87 -6.75
CA PRO A 6 -2.51 -26.90 -6.24
C PRO A 6 -2.45 -25.63 -7.09
N THR A 7 -2.89 -25.67 -8.35
CA THR A 7 -3.06 -24.50 -9.21
C THR A 7 -4.21 -23.59 -8.77
N ASP A 8 -5.34 -24.15 -8.32
CA ASP A 8 -6.49 -23.38 -7.84
C ASP A 8 -6.13 -22.63 -6.53
N GLU A 9 -5.42 -23.30 -5.60
CA GLU A 9 -4.94 -22.68 -4.36
C GLU A 9 -3.90 -21.57 -4.66
N ILE A 10 -3.02 -21.79 -5.63
CA ILE A 10 -2.08 -20.75 -6.09
C ILE A 10 -2.84 -19.56 -6.68
N SER A 11 -3.88 -19.79 -7.49
CA SER A 11 -4.69 -18.72 -8.08
C SER A 11 -5.37 -17.86 -7.01
N GLU A 12 -5.94 -18.47 -5.96
CA GLU A 12 -6.55 -17.71 -4.85
C GLU A 12 -5.50 -16.86 -4.11
N ILE A 13 -4.29 -17.39 -3.92
CA ILE A 13 -3.20 -16.64 -3.29
C ILE A 13 -2.78 -15.45 -4.15
N GLU A 14 -2.71 -15.61 -5.48
CA GLU A 14 -2.39 -14.54 -6.42
C GLU A 14 -3.44 -13.43 -6.39
N ASP A 15 -4.73 -13.77 -6.41
CA ASP A 15 -5.83 -12.81 -6.28
C ASP A 15 -5.75 -12.03 -4.96
N ARG A 16 -5.39 -12.71 -3.87
CA ARG A 16 -5.19 -12.07 -2.57
C ARG A 16 -3.99 -11.13 -2.54
N ILE A 17 -2.89 -11.49 -3.21
CA ILE A 17 -1.70 -10.62 -3.33
C ILE A 17 -2.06 -9.34 -4.11
N GLU A 18 -2.79 -9.47 -5.22
CA GLU A 18 -3.27 -8.34 -6.03
C GLU A 18 -4.13 -7.38 -5.17
N ALA A 19 -5.09 -7.94 -4.41
CA ALA A 19 -5.94 -7.14 -3.52
C ALA A 19 -5.14 -6.41 -2.42
N LEU A 20 -4.13 -7.06 -1.84
CA LEU A 20 -3.25 -6.44 -0.84
C LEU A 20 -2.34 -5.37 -1.44
N ALA A 21 -1.89 -5.56 -2.69
CA ALA A 21 -1.11 -4.56 -3.41
C ALA A 21 -1.94 -3.29 -3.66
N GLU A 22 -3.21 -3.43 -4.04
CA GLU A 22 -4.12 -2.29 -4.21
C GLU A 22 -4.28 -1.49 -2.92
N ILE A 23 -4.47 -2.18 -1.78
CA ILE A 23 -4.56 -1.52 -0.47
C ILE A 23 -3.26 -0.78 -0.15
N SER A 24 -2.11 -1.42 -0.40
CA SER A 24 -0.79 -0.83 -0.17
C SER A 24 -0.58 0.44 -1.00
N GLU A 25 -0.98 0.44 -2.27
CA GLU A 25 -0.94 1.63 -3.13
C GLU A 25 -1.81 2.77 -2.60
N ARG A 26 -3.04 2.44 -2.16
CA ARG A 26 -3.96 3.43 -1.58
C ARG A 26 -3.37 4.04 -0.32
N CYS A 27 -2.78 3.24 0.58
CA CYS A 27 -2.09 3.74 1.76
C CYS A 27 -0.92 4.67 1.39
N ARG A 28 -0.11 4.34 0.38
CA ARG A 28 0.97 5.21 -0.11
C ARG A 28 0.46 6.56 -0.62
N LYS A 29 -0.65 6.57 -1.37
CA LYS A 29 -1.30 7.80 -1.86
C LYS A 29 -1.80 8.66 -0.68
N ILE A 30 -2.44 8.05 0.32
CA ILE A 30 -2.93 8.77 1.50
C ILE A 30 -1.77 9.31 2.35
N ILE A 31 -0.69 8.54 2.52
CA ILE A 31 0.54 8.98 3.21
C ILE A 31 1.08 10.25 2.56
N LEU A 32 1.16 10.29 1.23
CA LEU A 32 1.62 11.46 0.50
C LEU A 32 0.69 12.66 0.73
N ALA A 33 -0.62 12.46 0.62
CA ALA A 33 -1.62 13.50 0.88
C ALA A 33 -1.54 14.04 2.31
N SER A 34 -1.39 13.17 3.31
CA SER A 34 -1.23 13.54 4.72
C SER A 34 0.04 14.38 4.94
N LYS A 35 1.17 14.04 4.32
CA LYS A 35 2.40 14.85 4.41
C LYS A 35 2.21 16.25 3.83
N THR A 36 1.53 16.34 2.68
CA THR A 36 1.19 17.62 2.05
C THR A 36 0.25 18.43 2.94
N ALA A 37 -0.75 17.79 3.56
CA ALA A 37 -1.63 18.45 4.52
C ALA A 37 -0.82 19.00 5.70
N ILE A 38 0.00 18.19 6.37
CA ILE A 38 0.83 18.64 7.50
C ILE A 38 1.69 19.84 7.10
N GLY A 39 2.42 19.76 5.98
CA GLY A 39 3.25 20.86 5.50
C GLY A 39 2.44 22.12 5.17
N GLY A 40 1.29 21.95 4.50
CA GLY A 40 0.38 23.05 4.18
C GLY A 40 -0.21 23.71 5.43
N GLY A 41 -0.58 22.92 6.44
CA GLY A 41 -1.08 23.42 7.72
C GLY A 41 -0.02 24.22 8.48
N PHE A 42 1.22 23.75 8.52
CA PHE A 42 2.31 24.52 9.11
C PHE A 42 2.57 25.84 8.35
N ALA A 43 2.56 25.79 7.02
CA ALA A 43 2.74 26.99 6.19
C ALA A 43 1.61 28.00 6.42
N LEU A 44 0.35 27.56 6.42
CA LEU A 44 -0.81 28.40 6.69
C LEU A 44 -0.77 29.01 8.09
N LEU A 45 -0.43 28.21 9.10
CA LEU A 45 -0.29 28.71 10.47
C LEU A 45 0.80 29.79 10.56
N PHE A 46 1.94 29.57 9.91
CA PHE A 46 3.04 30.54 9.90
C PHE A 46 2.65 31.85 9.21
N ILE A 47 1.99 31.78 8.05
CA ILE A 47 1.48 32.97 7.33
C ILE A 47 0.47 33.74 8.20
N THR A 48 -0.39 33.02 8.92
CA THR A 48 -1.39 33.62 9.81
C THR A 48 -0.73 34.31 11.00
N LEU A 49 0.30 33.70 11.59
CA LEU A 49 1.06 34.29 12.70
C LEU A 49 1.84 35.54 12.30
N LEU A 50 2.31 35.62 11.06
CA LEU A 50 2.94 36.83 10.50
C LEU A 50 1.92 37.94 10.19
N GLY A 51 0.62 37.69 10.36
CA GLY A 51 -0.44 38.67 10.12
C GLY A 51 -0.75 38.92 8.65
N TRP A 52 -0.21 38.11 7.73
CA TRP A 52 -0.33 38.35 6.28
C TRP A 52 -1.75 38.16 5.75
N LEU A 53 -2.55 37.32 6.42
CA LEU A 53 -3.95 37.04 6.10
C LEU A 53 -4.93 37.73 7.06
N GLY A 54 -4.42 38.58 7.97
CA GLY A 54 -5.17 39.05 9.13
C GLY A 54 -5.27 37.98 10.22
N ALA A 55 -5.32 38.40 11.49
CA ALA A 55 -5.43 37.50 12.64
C ALA A 55 -6.85 36.91 12.70
N SER A 56 -7.08 35.84 11.94
CA SER A 56 -8.34 35.10 11.95
C SER A 56 -8.20 33.81 12.75
N GLU A 57 -8.91 33.76 13.87
CA GLU A 57 -8.93 32.61 14.78
C GLU A 57 -9.37 31.32 14.04
N VAL A 58 -10.28 31.44 13.08
CA VAL A 58 -10.76 30.33 12.24
C VAL A 58 -9.63 29.72 11.40
N VAL A 59 -8.74 30.54 10.81
CA VAL A 59 -7.64 30.03 9.98
C VAL A 59 -6.57 29.37 10.84
N ALA A 60 -6.27 29.93 12.02
CA ALA A 60 -5.35 29.31 12.97
C ALA A 60 -5.86 27.95 13.45
N LEU A 61 -7.13 27.87 13.88
CA LEU A 61 -7.77 26.63 14.29
C LEU A 61 -7.85 25.61 13.15
N GLY A 62 -8.23 26.05 11.94
CA GLY A 62 -8.25 25.21 10.75
C GLY A 62 -6.87 24.63 10.40
N SER A 63 -5.81 25.43 10.54
CA SER A 63 -4.43 24.99 10.30
C SER A 63 -4.01 23.91 11.30
N ILE A 64 -4.32 24.10 12.59
CA ILE A 64 -4.03 23.12 13.65
C ILE A 64 -4.81 21.83 13.41
N ALA A 65 -6.11 21.93 13.10
CA ALA A 65 -6.95 20.78 12.80
C ALA A 65 -6.41 19.98 11.60
N LEU A 66 -5.96 20.68 10.56
CA LEU A 66 -5.38 20.08 9.36
C LEU A 66 -4.03 19.38 9.64
N ILE A 67 -3.17 19.95 10.50
CA ILE A 67 -1.94 19.30 10.96
C ILE A 67 -2.26 18.03 11.75
N ILE A 68 -3.14 18.11 12.75
CA ILE A 68 -3.49 16.97 13.61
C ILE A 68 -4.13 15.85 12.76
N GLY A 69 -5.09 16.19 11.91
CA GLY A 69 -5.73 15.23 11.01
C GLY A 69 -4.73 14.58 10.05
N GLY A 70 -3.79 15.37 9.52
CA GLY A 70 -2.70 14.85 8.69
C GLY A 70 -1.79 13.87 9.44
N ILE A 71 -1.37 14.19 10.68
CA ILE A 71 -0.51 13.31 11.49
C ILE A 71 -1.21 11.99 11.82
N VAL A 72 -2.47 12.05 12.28
CA VAL A 72 -3.23 10.85 12.63
C VAL A 72 -3.45 9.96 11.41
N SER A 73 -3.84 10.55 10.27
CA SER A 73 -4.02 9.83 9.01
C SER A 73 -2.71 9.21 8.52
N LEU A 74 -1.59 9.94 8.61
CA LEU A 74 -0.27 9.43 8.26
C LEU A 74 0.08 8.17 9.07
N GLY A 75 -0.05 8.22 10.39
CA GLY A 75 0.27 7.11 11.27
C GLY A 75 -0.57 5.86 10.99
N SER A 76 -1.88 6.03 10.84
CA SER A 76 -2.80 4.92 10.53
C SER A 76 -2.43 4.23 9.21
N ASN A 77 -2.17 5.01 8.15
CA ASN A 77 -1.84 4.45 6.84
C ASN A 77 -0.45 3.82 6.78
N VAL A 78 0.53 4.33 7.54
CA VAL A 78 1.85 3.68 7.67
C VAL A 78 1.71 2.32 8.37
N GLY A 79 0.92 2.25 9.45
CA GLY A 79 0.65 1.00 10.14
C GLY A 79 -0.04 -0.03 9.24
N THR A 80 -1.06 0.40 8.49
CA THR A 80 -1.75 -0.47 7.52
C THR A 80 -0.81 -0.93 6.41
N LEU A 81 0.02 -0.03 5.86
CA LEU A 81 0.98 -0.39 4.81
C LEU A 81 1.97 -1.47 5.26
N GLN A 82 2.50 -1.36 6.49
CA GLN A 82 3.40 -2.37 7.04
C GLN A 82 2.70 -3.73 7.21
N GLN A 83 1.44 -3.71 7.67
CA GLN A 83 0.64 -4.92 7.82
C GLN A 83 0.33 -5.57 6.47
N THR A 84 0.00 -4.78 5.44
CA THR A 84 -0.27 -5.31 4.10
C THR A 84 0.99 -5.83 3.43
N GLU A 85 2.12 -5.15 3.55
CA GLU A 85 3.41 -5.63 3.04
C GLU A 85 3.84 -6.95 3.72
N ALA A 86 3.64 -7.07 5.03
CA ALA A 86 3.87 -8.32 5.75
C ALA A 86 2.93 -9.45 5.27
N ALA A 87 1.66 -9.14 5.03
CA ALA A 87 0.68 -10.10 4.51
C ALA A 87 1.00 -10.56 3.08
N VAL A 88 1.48 -9.65 2.21
CA VAL A 88 1.96 -9.99 0.87
C VAL A 88 3.14 -10.95 0.96
N SER A 89 4.15 -10.63 1.78
CA SER A 89 5.33 -11.49 1.96
C SER A 89 4.96 -12.89 2.47
N ALA A 90 4.00 -13.00 3.39
CA ALA A 90 3.51 -14.28 3.88
C ALA A 90 2.75 -15.08 2.79
N ALA A 91 1.96 -14.39 1.96
CA ALA A 91 1.26 -15.01 0.83
C ALA A 91 2.24 -15.51 -0.25
N GLU A 92 3.25 -14.72 -0.59
CA GLU A 92 4.32 -15.11 -1.52
C GLU A 92 5.12 -16.32 -1.03
N ALA A 93 5.42 -16.38 0.28
CA ALA A 93 6.09 -17.53 0.88
C ALA A 93 5.26 -18.80 0.76
N ARG A 94 3.93 -18.72 1.01
CA ARG A 94 3.01 -19.85 0.83
C ARG A 94 2.92 -20.29 -0.62
N ARG A 95 2.80 -19.35 -1.56
CA ARG A 95 2.82 -19.64 -2.99
C ARG A 95 4.11 -20.36 -3.41
N SER A 96 5.26 -19.90 -2.92
CA SER A 96 6.56 -20.53 -3.21
C SER A 96 6.65 -21.97 -2.65
N ASP A 97 6.10 -22.22 -1.47
CA ASP A 97 6.05 -23.56 -0.86
C ASP A 97 5.13 -24.50 -1.67
N LEU A 98 3.96 -24.03 -2.09
CA LEU A 98 3.06 -24.80 -2.96
C LEU A 98 3.72 -25.14 -4.30
N ILE A 99 4.33 -24.15 -4.97
CA ILE A 99 5.06 -24.38 -6.23
C ILE A 99 6.18 -25.41 -6.03
N SER A 100 6.91 -25.35 -4.91
CA SER A 100 8.00 -26.29 -4.62
C SER A 100 7.52 -27.74 -4.43
N ARG A 101 6.24 -27.93 -4.09
CA ARG A 101 5.61 -29.26 -3.92
C ARG A 101 5.00 -29.80 -5.20
N ILE A 102 4.80 -28.97 -6.22
CA ILE A 102 4.32 -29.41 -7.55
C ILE A 102 5.46 -30.15 -8.27
N ASP A 103 5.17 -31.35 -8.80
CA ASP A 103 6.13 -32.11 -9.62
C ASP A 103 6.24 -31.48 -11.03
N LEU A 104 7.13 -30.50 -11.16
CA LEU A 104 7.31 -29.73 -12.39
C LEU A 104 7.94 -30.60 -13.49
N ARG A 105 7.16 -30.89 -14.55
CA ARG A 105 7.66 -31.63 -15.72
C ARG A 105 8.58 -30.74 -16.58
N VAL A 106 9.84 -31.13 -16.73
CA VAL A 106 10.80 -30.46 -17.61
C VAL A 106 10.38 -30.61 -19.08
N VAL A 107 10.01 -29.51 -19.73
CA VAL A 107 9.74 -29.46 -21.18
C VAL A 107 11.02 -29.00 -21.88
N HIS A 108 11.58 -29.85 -22.74
CA HIS A 108 12.78 -29.52 -23.52
C HIS A 108 12.38 -28.66 -24.73
N ASP A 109 13.18 -27.64 -25.04
CA ASP A 109 12.95 -26.82 -26.24
C ASP A 109 12.99 -27.69 -27.50
N ALA A 110 11.99 -27.53 -28.35
CA ALA A 110 11.95 -28.20 -29.65
C ALA A 110 13.09 -27.66 -30.53
N PRO A 111 13.83 -28.52 -31.27
CA PRO A 111 14.92 -28.08 -32.12
C PRO A 111 14.39 -27.07 -33.13
N MET A 112 14.94 -25.85 -33.06
CA MET A 112 14.62 -24.75 -33.97
C MET A 112 14.92 -25.23 -35.39
N LYS A 113 13.86 -25.40 -36.20
CA LYS A 113 13.96 -25.84 -37.59
C LYS A 113 14.58 -24.69 -38.39
N LEU A 114 15.90 -24.69 -38.53
CA LEU A 114 16.60 -23.84 -39.51
C LEU A 114 16.16 -24.30 -40.90
N ILE A 115 15.34 -23.49 -41.56
CA ILE A 115 15.02 -23.59 -42.99
C ILE A 115 15.60 -22.36 -43.67
#